data_AF-A0AAX2H953-F1
#
_entry.id   AF-A0AAX2H953-F1
#
_cell.length_a   1.000
_cell.length_b   1.000
_cell.length_c   1.000
_cell.angle_alpha   90.00
_cell.angle_beta   90.00
_cell.angle_gamma   90.00
#
_symmetry.space_group_name_H-M   'P 1'
#
loop_
_entity.id
_entity.type
_entity.pdbx_description
1 polymer ?
#
loop_
_entity_poly.entity_id
_entity_poly.type
_entity_poly.pdbx_seq_one_letter_code
_entity_poly.pdbx_strand_id
1 'polypeptide(L)'
;MKLTEDGTVSQIERDQIIPPRTLKSRINRDQLLTVEESDRFFRVAHIHAIADAVFGESDKAKLWLSKPKVRFGGLAPMQMLISQQGTNQVEELLLQLAEGFML
;
A
#
# COMPACT_ATOMS: atom_id res chain seq x y z
N MET A 1 4.77 16.40 -1.64
CA MET A 1 3.65 15.46 -1.36
C MET A 1 4.03 14.70 -0.09
N LYS A 2 3.25 14.84 0.99
CA LYS A 2 3.57 14.25 2.30
C LYS A 2 2.54 13.16 2.61
N LEU A 3 2.97 11.90 2.52
CA LEU A 3 2.10 10.71 2.45
C LEU A 3 1.53 10.22 3.77
N THR A 4 2.01 10.81 4.86
CA THR A 4 1.70 10.39 6.22
C THR A 4 0.92 11.46 6.98
N GLU A 5 0.72 12.65 6.40
CA GLU A 5 0.04 13.76 7.07
C GLU A 5 -1.48 13.71 6.89
N ASP A 6 -1.99 13.01 5.87
CA ASP A 6 -3.41 12.80 5.60
C ASP A 6 -3.95 11.45 6.13
N GLY A 7 -3.07 10.64 6.76
CA GLY A 7 -3.42 9.31 7.25
C GLY A 7 -3.69 8.29 6.15
N THR A 8 -3.29 8.54 4.90
CA THR A 8 -3.43 7.61 3.78
C THR A 8 -2.52 6.39 3.96
N VAL A 9 -1.30 6.60 4.46
CA VAL A 9 -0.30 5.54 4.70
C VAL A 9 0.06 5.45 6.18
N SER A 10 -0.07 4.25 6.76
CA SER A 10 0.31 3.96 8.14
C SER A 10 1.83 4.01 8.36
N GLN A 11 2.28 4.09 9.62
CA GLN A 11 3.71 4.05 9.94
C GLN A 11 4.38 2.76 9.43
N ILE A 12 3.70 1.62 9.55
CA ILE A 12 4.22 0.31 9.12
C ILE A 12 4.36 0.28 7.59
N GLU A 13 3.41 0.83 6.85
CA GLU A 13 3.46 0.88 5.38
C GLU A 13 4.55 1.83 4.89
N ARG A 14 4.71 2.98 5.54
CA ARG A 14 5.81 3.90 5.26
C ARG A 14 7.17 3.23 5.45
N ASP A 15 7.33 2.48 6.53
CA ASP A 15 8.60 1.83 6.87
C ASP A 15 8.94 0.69 5.89
N GLN A 16 7.94 0.11 5.21
CA GLN A 16 8.14 -0.80 4.08
C GLN A 16 8.65 -0.08 2.82
N ILE A 17 8.29 1.18 2.62
CA ILE A 17 8.76 2.00 1.49
C ILE A 17 10.21 2.44 1.74
N ILE A 18 10.45 3.05 2.89
CA ILE A 18 11.74 3.65 3.25
C ILE A 18 11.94 3.58 4.77
N PRO A 19 13.09 3.08 5.26
CA PRO A 19 13.35 3.04 6.70
C PRO A 19 13.28 4.44 7.33
N PRO A 20 12.73 4.60 8.55
CA PRO A 20 12.56 5.91 9.20
C PRO A 20 13.83 6.77 9.25
N ARG A 21 14.97 6.12 9.54
CA ARG A 21 16.27 6.79 9.63
C ARG A 21 16.72 7.32 8.26
N THR A 22 16.51 6.54 7.20
CA THR A 22 16.82 6.92 5.82
C THR A 22 15.91 8.06 5.37
N LEU A 23 14.61 7.96 5.64
CA LEU A 23 13.64 9.02 5.32
C LEU A 23 14.02 10.34 6.00
N LYS A 24 14.32 10.32 7.30
CA LYS A 24 14.78 11.50 8.03
C LYS A 24 16.05 12.09 7.44
N SER A 25 17.01 11.24 7.07
CA SER A 25 18.25 11.69 6.42
C SER A 25 18.00 12.32 5.05
N ARG A 26 17.10 11.77 4.23
CA ARG A 26 16.74 12.33 2.92
C ARG A 26 16.08 13.70 3.05
N ILE A 27 15.11 13.83 3.96
CA ILE A 27 14.44 15.11 4.25
C ILE A 27 15.46 16.18 4.68
N ASN A 28 16.36 15.84 5.61
CA ASN A 28 17.36 16.78 6.11
C ASN A 28 18.37 17.23 5.04
N ARG A 29 18.55 16.45 3.97
CA ARG A 29 19.51 16.69 2.89
C ARG A 29 18.85 17.14 1.59
N ASP A 30 17.53 17.36 1.60
CA ASP A 30 16.71 17.66 0.43
C ASP A 30 16.93 16.67 -0.74
N GLN A 31 17.01 15.39 -0.40
CA GLN A 31 17.25 14.31 -1.38
C GLN A 31 15.93 13.65 -1.78
N LEU A 32 15.78 13.40 -3.09
CA LEU A 32 14.71 12.59 -3.64
C LEU A 32 14.80 11.13 -3.15
N LEU A 33 13.70 10.39 -3.28
CA LEU A 33 13.69 8.92 -3.11
C LEU A 33 14.56 8.26 -4.20
N THR A 34 15.12 7.08 -3.93
CA THR A 34 15.71 6.28 -5.02
C THR A 34 14.62 5.72 -5.93
N VAL A 35 15.03 5.14 -7.06
CA VAL A 35 14.12 4.44 -7.97
C VAL A 35 13.38 3.32 -7.23
N GLU A 36 14.06 2.54 -6.41
CA GLU A 36 13.48 1.42 -5.67
C GLU A 36 12.51 1.88 -4.57
N GLU A 37 12.83 2.97 -3.88
CA GLU A 37 11.91 3.56 -2.90
C GLU A 37 10.69 4.19 -3.58
N SER A 38 10.89 4.82 -4.73
CA SER A 38 9.80 5.39 -5.55
C SER A 38 8.89 4.29 -6.10
N ASP A 39 9.45 3.15 -6.53
CA ASP A 39 8.68 1.97 -6.94
C ASP A 39 7.82 1.43 -5.79
N ARG A 40 8.42 1.20 -4.61
CA ARG A 40 7.67 0.77 -3.43
C ARG A 40 6.57 1.75 -3.04
N PHE A 41 6.88 3.04 -3.11
CA PHE A 41 5.91 4.09 -2.88
C PHE A 41 4.75 4.03 -3.87
N PHE A 42 5.05 3.89 -5.17
CA PHE A 42 4.05 3.77 -6.21
C PHE A 42 3.13 2.57 -5.98
N ARG A 43 3.68 1.39 -5.62
CA ARG A 43 2.86 0.19 -5.34
C ARG A 43 1.86 0.42 -4.22
N VAL A 44 2.26 1.10 -3.15
CA VAL A 44 1.37 1.47 -2.04
C VAL A 44 0.27 2.42 -2.54
N ALA A 45 0.64 3.50 -3.23
CA ALA A 45 -0.31 4.49 -3.73
C ALA A 45 -1.31 3.89 -4.74
N HIS A 46 -0.83 3.03 -5.64
CA HIS A 46 -1.62 2.33 -6.65
C HIS A 46 -2.70 1.46 -6.02
N ILE A 47 -2.33 0.63 -5.04
CA ILE A 47 -3.27 -0.26 -4.36
C ILE A 47 -4.30 0.51 -3.53
N HIS A 48 -3.91 1.60 -2.88
CA HIS A 48 -4.88 2.48 -2.21
C HIS A 48 -5.87 3.09 -3.20
N ALA A 49 -5.40 3.58 -4.35
CA ALA A 49 -6.28 4.17 -5.37
C ALA A 49 -7.29 3.16 -5.93
N ILE A 50 -6.85 1.93 -6.20
CA ILE A 50 -7.76 0.86 -6.63
C ILE A 50 -8.76 0.54 -5.52
N ALA A 51 -8.29 0.35 -4.28
CA ALA A 51 -9.19 0.02 -3.18
C ALA A 51 -10.23 1.13 -2.94
N ASP A 52 -9.84 2.39 -2.98
CA ASP A 52 -10.75 3.52 -2.85
C ASP A 52 -11.80 3.52 -3.98
N ALA A 53 -11.40 3.19 -5.22
CA ALA A 53 -12.34 3.06 -6.33
C ALA A 53 -13.31 1.88 -6.16
N VAL A 54 -12.85 0.75 -5.61
CA VAL A 54 -13.67 -0.45 -5.39
C VAL A 54 -14.64 -0.27 -4.23
N PHE A 55 -14.22 0.36 -3.13
CA PHE A 55 -15.03 0.50 -1.91
C PHE A 55 -15.82 1.80 -1.84
N GLY A 56 -15.44 2.83 -2.60
CA GLY A 56 -16.08 4.16 -2.64
C GLY A 56 -15.89 5.02 -1.39
N GLU A 57 -15.22 4.49 -0.36
CA GLU A 57 -14.99 5.14 0.92
C GLU A 57 -13.61 4.75 1.46
N SER A 58 -12.72 5.72 1.60
CA SER A 58 -11.31 5.47 1.94
C SER A 58 -11.12 4.75 3.28
N ASP A 59 -12.01 4.97 4.26
CA ASP A 59 -11.93 4.27 5.55
C ASP A 59 -12.25 2.77 5.42
N LYS A 60 -13.21 2.40 4.57
CA LYS A 60 -13.51 0.99 4.25
C LYS A 60 -12.37 0.34 3.51
N ALA A 61 -11.78 1.04 2.54
CA ALA A 61 -10.63 0.58 1.79
C ALA A 61 -9.43 0.32 2.72
N LYS A 62 -9.06 1.28 3.57
CA LYS A 62 -7.99 1.14 4.57
C LYS A 62 -8.25 -0.02 5.53
N LEU A 63 -9.48 -0.17 6.03
CA LEU A 63 -9.84 -1.28 6.91
C LEU A 63 -9.72 -2.64 6.19
N TRP A 64 -10.10 -2.71 4.92
CA TRP A 64 -9.98 -3.93 4.14
C TRP A 64 -8.51 -4.28 3.86
N LEU A 65 -7.70 -3.28 3.49
CA LEU A 65 -6.27 -3.43 3.18
C LEU A 65 -5.41 -3.84 4.39
N SER A 66 -5.84 -3.50 5.60
CA SER A 66 -5.15 -3.82 6.85
C SER A 66 -5.53 -5.19 7.46
N LYS A 67 -6.66 -5.77 7.04
CA LYS A 67 -7.13 -7.05 7.60
C LYS A 67 -6.47 -8.26 6.92
N PRO A 68 -6.00 -9.27 7.68
CA PRO A 68 -5.59 -10.57 7.17
C PRO A 68 -6.55 -11.18 6.14
N LYS A 69 -6.01 -11.84 5.13
CA LYS A 69 -6.78 -12.62 4.14
C LYS A 69 -6.29 -14.05 4.10
N VAL A 70 -7.22 -15.00 4.12
CA VAL A 70 -6.91 -16.44 4.02
C VAL A 70 -6.14 -16.75 2.72
N ARG A 71 -6.52 -16.09 1.61
CA ARG A 71 -5.83 -16.21 0.31
C ARG A 71 -4.36 -15.85 0.36
N PHE A 72 -3.95 -14.98 1.29
CA PHE A 72 -2.56 -14.56 1.48
C PHE A 72 -1.90 -15.26 2.67
N GLY A 73 -2.40 -16.44 3.06
CA GLY A 73 -1.85 -17.18 4.20
C GLY A 73 -2.00 -16.47 5.54
N GLY A 74 -3.02 -15.60 5.67
CA GLY A 74 -3.24 -14.78 6.88
C GLY A 74 -2.48 -13.45 6.89
N LEU A 75 -1.76 -13.10 5.82
CA LEU A 75 -1.18 -11.76 5.67
C LEU A 75 -2.26 -10.75 5.27
N ALA A 76 -2.10 -9.52 5.72
CA ALA A 76 -2.90 -8.39 5.23
C ALA A 76 -2.44 -8.00 3.81
N PRO A 77 -3.34 -7.49 2.95
CA PRO A 77 -3.00 -6.97 1.62
C PRO A 77 -1.79 -6.03 1.62
N MET A 78 -1.69 -5.11 2.58
CA MET A 78 -0.55 -4.18 2.66
C MET A 78 0.80 -4.86 2.91
N GLN A 79 0.82 -6.03 3.54
CA GLN A 79 2.04 -6.80 3.76
C GLN A 79 2.50 -7.53 2.50
N MET A 80 1.63 -7.69 1.50
CA MET A 80 1.98 -8.32 0.23
C MET A 80 2.76 -7.37 -0.70
N LEU A 81 2.71 -6.05 -0.44
CA LEU A 81 3.29 -5.03 -1.33
C LEU A 81 4.82 -4.93 -1.29
N ILE A 82 5.46 -5.80 -0.50
CA ILE A 82 6.93 -5.95 -0.44
C ILE A 82 7.49 -6.38 -1.81
N SER A 83 6.72 -7.12 -2.60
CA SER A 83 7.12 -7.55 -3.95
C SER A 83 6.10 -7.13 -5.01
N GLN A 84 6.56 -7.03 -6.25
CA GLN A 84 5.66 -6.79 -7.39
C GLN A 84 4.63 -7.91 -7.53
N GLN A 85 5.05 -9.16 -7.34
CA GLN A 85 4.15 -10.31 -7.45
C GLN A 85 3.04 -10.27 -6.40
N GLY A 86 3.36 -9.92 -5.14
CA GLY A 86 2.34 -9.77 -4.10
C GLY A 86 1.42 -8.59 -4.36
N THR A 87 1.94 -7.49 -4.93
CA THR A 87 1.13 -6.34 -5.37
C THR A 87 0.11 -6.77 -6.43
N ASN A 88 0.54 -7.51 -7.46
CA ASN A 88 -0.35 -8.02 -8.50
C ASN A 88 -1.47 -8.91 -7.93
N GLN A 89 -1.16 -9.74 -6.94
CA GLN A 89 -2.17 -10.60 -6.28
C GLN A 89 -3.22 -9.79 -5.50
N VAL A 90 -2.82 -8.68 -4.88
CA VAL A 90 -3.76 -7.78 -4.19
C VAL A 90 -4.63 -7.04 -5.19
N GLU A 91 -4.04 -6.53 -6.27
CA GLU A 91 -4.77 -5.88 -7.36
C GLU A 91 -5.80 -6.82 -7.99
N GLU A 92 -5.41 -8.05 -8.33
CA GLU A 92 -6.33 -9.06 -8.86
C GLU A 92 -7.49 -9.34 -7.90
N LEU A 93 -7.21 -9.44 -6.60
CA LEU A 93 -8.24 -9.64 -5.58
C LEU A 93 -9.21 -8.44 -5.50
N LEU A 94 -8.71 -7.21 -5.60
CA LEU A 94 -9.56 -6.01 -5.61
C LEU A 94 -10.43 -5.95 -6.86
N LEU A 95 -9.89 -6.28 -8.03
CA LEU A 95 -10.64 -6.32 -9.29
C LEU A 95 -11.73 -7.40 -9.26
N GLN A 96 -11.43 -8.58 -8.73
CA GLN A 96 -12.42 -9.64 -8.54
C GLN A 96 -13.58 -9.19 -7.64
N LEU A 97 -13.29 -8.47 -6.56
CA LEU A 97 -14.33 -7.88 -5.70
C LEU A 97 -15.17 -6.84 -6.45
N ALA A 98 -14.56 -6.01 -7.29
CA ALA A 98 -15.27 -5.02 -8.11
C ALA A 98 -16.24 -5.65 -9.11
N GLU A 99 -15.86 -6.80 -9.68
CA GLU A 99 -16.67 -7.57 -10.63
C GLU A 99 -17.74 -8.45 -9.94
N GLY A 100 -17.80 -8.44 -8.61
CA GLY A 100 -18.78 -9.21 -7.83
C GLY A 100 -18.41 -10.69 -7.66
N PHE A 101 -17.17 -11.08 -7.95
CA PHE A 101 -16.69 -12.42 -7.61
C PHE A 101 -16.53 -12.53 -6.09
N MET A 102 -17.35 -13.39 -5.47
CA MET A 102 -17.15 -13.81 -4.08
C MET A 102 -16.10 -14.93 -4.04
N LEU A 103 -15.10 -14.77 -3.15
CA LEU A 103 -14.10 -15.78 -2.79
C LEU A 103 -14.44 -16.42 -1.45
#